data_AF-A0A7Y4U8X7-F1
#
_entry.id   AF-A0A7Y4U8X7-F1
#
_cell.length_a   1.000
_cell.length_b   1.000
_cell.length_c   1.000
_cell.angle_alpha   90.00
_cell.angle_beta   90.00
_cell.angle_gamma   90.00
#
_symmetry.space_group_name_H-M   'P 1'
#
loop_
_entity.id
_entity.type
_entity.pdbx_description
1 polymer ?
#
loop_
_entity_poly.entity_id
_entity_poly.type
_entity_poly.pdbx_seq_one_letter_code
_entity_poly.pdbx_strand_id
1 'polypeptide(L)'
;TVDIQVAPNNGPQRTGTLTIAGITHTVTQANGCQFTVVPGAASFSSAAGNGMATVTATNAACQWTAVSNAAWLTINTGANGTGNGTVTYSVAANSGAQRTGTLTIAGQTLTVTQAAPNQAVTPALSSINPNSAIAGAAALTATVTGSNFTANCRVQWNGQARDTTFVNATTLTVNLPATDFVVETIANVTVFDFNTNQGSNAQPFRVFSPLASVSAASYLGASLAPESIVAGFGVQMATAVQAANTIPLPTSLAGTTVRVIDSANVERLAPLFFVSAGQVNYLMPAGTAFGKATVIITSSANHISVGNVDIAAVAPGVFTANAQGFGTAAAQVLRLKANGQIVYEDVSLNGQPIPIDLTIAGDQVALILYGTGVRFRSNLNNVLLNVGGNNLTALYAGTTGLEGLDQINAVLPNALAGKGEVTVALTVDGKQANVVRLTFK
;
A
#
# COMPACT_ATOMS: atom_id res chain seq x y z
N THR A 1 -52.07 -77.75 -43.88
CA THR A 1 -51.55 -76.58 -43.15
C THR A 1 -51.71 -75.37 -44.03
N VAL A 2 -52.16 -74.24 -43.48
CA VAL A 2 -52.27 -72.97 -44.23
C VAL A 2 -51.24 -72.02 -43.64
N ASP A 3 -50.30 -71.55 -44.45
CA ASP A 3 -49.33 -70.54 -44.05
C ASP A 3 -49.92 -69.15 -44.29
N ILE A 4 -49.95 -68.32 -43.24
CA ILE A 4 -50.47 -66.96 -43.29
C ILE A 4 -49.29 -66.00 -43.28
N GLN A 5 -49.18 -65.17 -44.33
CA GLN A 5 -48.25 -64.05 -44.37
C GLN A 5 -48.98 -62.76 -44.03
N VAL A 6 -48.46 -62.00 -43.06
CA VAL A 6 -49.00 -60.69 -42.66
C VAL A 6 -47.97 -59.62 -43.00
N ALA A 7 -48.35 -58.63 -43.80
CA ALA A 7 -47.49 -57.48 -44.10
C ALA A 7 -47.11 -56.73 -42.80
N PRO A 8 -45.91 -56.14 -42.68
CA PRO A 8 -45.52 -55.35 -41.52
C PRO A 8 -46.56 -54.29 -41.15
N ASN A 9 -46.81 -54.12 -39.85
CA ASN A 9 -47.63 -53.02 -39.36
C ASN A 9 -46.72 -51.85 -39.00
N ASN A 10 -46.98 -50.68 -39.57
CA ASN A 10 -46.32 -49.42 -39.20
C ASN A 10 -47.33 -48.42 -38.59
N GLY A 11 -48.55 -48.89 -38.28
CA GLY A 11 -49.67 -48.13 -37.74
C GLY A 11 -50.27 -48.77 -36.48
N PRO A 12 -51.46 -48.31 -36.03
CA PRO A 12 -52.14 -48.86 -34.87
C PRO A 12 -52.37 -50.37 -34.97
N GLN A 13 -52.62 -51.02 -33.83
CA GLN A 13 -53.04 -52.44 -33.81
C GLN A 13 -54.23 -52.63 -34.75
N ARG A 14 -54.16 -53.68 -35.56
CA ARG A 14 -55.21 -54.00 -36.54
C ARG A 14 -55.58 -55.48 -36.48
N THR A 15 -56.83 -55.76 -36.80
CA THR A 15 -57.37 -57.12 -36.86
C THR A 15 -57.83 -57.44 -38.27
N GLY A 16 -57.46 -58.62 -38.76
CA GLY A 16 -58.01 -59.22 -39.98
C GLY A 16 -58.73 -60.51 -39.64
N THR A 17 -59.68 -60.92 -40.48
CA THR A 17 -60.34 -62.23 -40.35
C THR A 17 -60.10 -63.06 -41.61
N LEU A 18 -59.95 -64.37 -41.44
CA LEU A 18 -59.85 -65.34 -42.53
C LEU A 18 -60.81 -66.49 -42.24
N THR A 19 -61.57 -66.93 -43.24
CA THR A 19 -62.46 -68.10 -43.09
C THR A 19 -61.82 -69.32 -43.72
N ILE A 20 -61.54 -70.35 -42.93
CA ILE A 20 -60.94 -71.62 -43.38
C ILE A 20 -61.94 -72.74 -43.11
N ALA A 21 -62.33 -73.48 -44.15
CA ALA A 21 -63.35 -74.54 -44.05
C ALA A 21 -64.66 -74.13 -43.34
N GLY A 22 -65.06 -72.86 -43.48
CA GLY A 22 -66.29 -72.31 -42.88
C GLY A 22 -66.14 -71.72 -41.47
N ILE A 23 -64.96 -71.79 -40.85
CA ILE A 23 -64.68 -71.21 -39.52
C ILE A 23 -63.87 -69.92 -39.67
N THR A 24 -64.32 -68.84 -39.01
CA THR A 24 -63.62 -67.55 -39.00
C THR A 24 -62.50 -67.53 -37.96
N HIS A 25 -61.29 -67.23 -38.40
CA HIS A 25 -60.11 -67.00 -37.59
C HIS A 25 -59.76 -65.51 -37.59
N THR A 26 -59.56 -64.94 -36.40
CA THR A 26 -59.13 -63.55 -36.24
C THR A 26 -57.62 -63.49 -36.03
N VAL A 27 -56.93 -62.74 -36.88
CA VAL A 27 -55.51 -62.42 -36.73
C VAL A 27 -55.39 -61.01 -36.19
N THR A 28 -54.81 -60.87 -35.00
CA THR A 28 -54.51 -59.57 -34.40
C THR A 28 -53.04 -59.26 -34.61
N GLN A 29 -52.75 -58.20 -35.35
CA GLN A 29 -51.39 -57.71 -35.51
C GLN A 29 -51.14 -56.56 -34.54
N ALA A 30 -50.12 -56.71 -33.69
CA ALA A 30 -49.76 -55.73 -32.67
C ALA A 30 -49.49 -54.33 -33.25
N ASN A 31 -49.55 -53.32 -32.37
CA ASN A 31 -49.25 -51.93 -32.72
C ASN A 31 -47.82 -51.82 -33.27
N GLY A 32 -47.68 -51.22 -34.45
CA GLY A 32 -46.41 -51.00 -35.13
C GLY A 32 -46.05 -49.53 -35.31
N CYS A 33 -46.74 -48.62 -34.63
CA CYS A 33 -46.39 -47.20 -34.64
C CYS A 33 -44.98 -46.98 -34.11
N GLN A 34 -44.16 -46.31 -34.91
CA GLN A 34 -42.85 -45.82 -34.49
C GLN A 34 -42.85 -44.30 -34.54
N PHE A 35 -42.12 -43.70 -33.59
CA PHE A 35 -42.04 -42.25 -33.44
C PHE A 35 -40.60 -41.79 -33.32
N THR A 36 -40.30 -40.68 -33.99
CA THR A 36 -39.06 -39.94 -33.83
C THR A 36 -39.39 -38.57 -33.25
N VAL A 37 -38.67 -38.17 -32.19
CA VAL A 37 -38.82 -36.87 -31.55
C VAL A 37 -37.54 -36.06 -31.73
N VAL A 38 -37.65 -34.87 -32.29
CA VAL A 38 -36.50 -33.98 -32.54
C VAL A 38 -36.77 -32.58 -31.99
N PRO A 39 -35.85 -32.00 -31.19
CA PRO A 39 -34.60 -32.60 -30.73
C PRO A 39 -34.82 -33.66 -29.64
N GLY A 40 -33.84 -34.56 -29.43
CA GLY A 40 -33.81 -35.49 -28.30
C GLY A 40 -33.23 -34.90 -27.01
N ALA A 41 -32.58 -33.73 -27.11
CA ALA A 41 -32.08 -32.97 -25.98
C ALA A 41 -32.15 -31.46 -26.24
N ALA A 42 -32.34 -30.67 -25.19
CA ALA A 42 -32.29 -29.21 -25.24
C ALA A 42 -31.56 -28.64 -24.01
N SER A 43 -30.91 -27.49 -24.17
CA SER A 43 -30.18 -26.81 -23.09
C SER A 43 -30.64 -25.36 -22.96
N PHE A 44 -30.80 -24.90 -21.72
CA PHE A 44 -31.25 -23.54 -21.38
C PHE A 44 -30.33 -22.89 -20.34
N SER A 45 -30.27 -21.56 -20.34
CA SER A 45 -29.69 -20.79 -19.22
C SER A 45 -30.57 -20.91 -17.97
N SER A 46 -30.13 -20.34 -16.84
CA SER A 46 -30.93 -20.30 -15.60
C SER A 46 -32.21 -19.48 -15.72
N ALA A 47 -32.38 -18.67 -16.77
CA ALA A 47 -33.61 -17.91 -17.02
C ALA A 47 -34.77 -18.83 -17.46
N ALA A 48 -36.00 -18.33 -17.36
CA ALA A 48 -37.16 -18.99 -17.95
C ALA A 48 -37.06 -18.97 -19.49
N GLY A 49 -37.59 -19.98 -20.16
CA GLY A 49 -37.52 -20.11 -21.62
C GLY A 49 -38.61 -21.00 -22.19
N ASN A 50 -38.69 -21.08 -23.52
CA ASN A 50 -39.61 -21.96 -24.24
C ASN A 50 -38.84 -22.85 -25.21
N GLY A 51 -39.30 -24.10 -25.36
CA GLY A 51 -38.76 -25.07 -26.31
C GLY A 51 -39.86 -25.72 -27.16
N MET A 52 -39.43 -26.37 -28.23
CA MET A 52 -40.30 -27.08 -29.16
C MET A 52 -39.66 -28.41 -29.55
N ALA A 53 -40.47 -29.45 -29.69
CA ALA A 53 -40.08 -30.73 -30.26
C ALA A 53 -41.11 -31.17 -31.30
N THR A 54 -40.63 -31.75 -32.41
CA THR A 54 -41.47 -32.32 -33.46
C THR A 54 -41.58 -33.82 -33.28
N VAL A 55 -42.78 -34.36 -33.51
CA VAL A 55 -43.09 -35.79 -33.52
C VAL A 55 -43.30 -36.22 -34.97
N THR A 56 -42.49 -37.15 -35.44
CA THR A 56 -42.69 -37.82 -36.73
C THR A 56 -43.18 -39.24 -36.47
N ALA A 57 -44.36 -39.57 -36.99
CA ALA A 57 -44.96 -40.89 -36.87
C ALA A 57 -44.88 -41.65 -38.20
N THR A 58 -44.72 -42.97 -38.14
CA THR A 58 -44.71 -43.82 -39.34
C THR A 58 -46.05 -43.90 -40.07
N ASN A 59 -47.15 -43.51 -39.43
CA ASN A 59 -48.48 -43.51 -40.02
C ASN A 59 -49.36 -42.39 -39.42
N ALA A 60 -50.22 -41.79 -40.24
CA ALA A 60 -51.11 -40.70 -39.81
C ALA A 60 -52.13 -41.09 -38.73
N ALA A 61 -52.45 -42.38 -38.60
CA ALA A 61 -53.37 -42.90 -37.59
C ALA A 61 -52.69 -43.20 -36.24
N CYS A 62 -51.37 -43.05 -36.14
CA CYS A 62 -50.63 -43.34 -34.91
C CYS A 62 -50.89 -42.29 -33.84
N GLN A 63 -51.58 -42.69 -32.77
CA GLN A 63 -51.83 -41.84 -31.61
C GLN A 63 -50.64 -41.82 -30.66
N TRP A 64 -50.39 -40.67 -30.05
CA TRP A 64 -49.32 -40.49 -29.08
C TRP A 64 -49.71 -39.46 -28.00
N THR A 65 -49.01 -39.51 -26.87
CA THR A 65 -49.13 -38.58 -25.75
C THR A 65 -47.79 -37.94 -25.42
N ALA A 66 -47.83 -36.80 -24.72
CA ALA A 66 -46.67 -36.11 -24.18
C ALA A 66 -46.92 -35.78 -22.71
N VAL A 67 -45.98 -36.12 -21.84
CA VAL A 67 -46.05 -35.91 -20.39
C VAL A 67 -44.75 -35.27 -19.91
N SER A 68 -44.86 -34.31 -19.00
CA SER A 68 -43.70 -33.77 -18.29
C SER A 68 -43.37 -34.60 -17.05
N ASN A 69 -42.09 -34.96 -16.89
CA ASN A 69 -41.59 -35.70 -15.74
C ASN A 69 -40.85 -34.79 -14.74
N ALA A 70 -40.89 -33.46 -14.95
CA ALA A 70 -40.23 -32.49 -14.08
C ALA A 70 -41.15 -31.29 -13.83
N ALA A 71 -41.34 -30.91 -12.56
CA ALA A 71 -42.25 -29.83 -12.17
C ALA A 71 -41.91 -28.44 -12.74
N TRP A 72 -40.67 -28.24 -13.21
CA TRP A 72 -40.21 -26.99 -13.83
C TRP A 72 -40.27 -27.00 -15.37
N LEU A 73 -40.76 -28.10 -15.97
CA LEU A 73 -41.08 -28.22 -17.39
C LEU A 73 -42.60 -28.33 -17.53
N THR A 74 -43.21 -27.46 -18.34
CA THR A 74 -44.66 -27.49 -18.58
C THR A 74 -44.92 -27.64 -20.08
N ILE A 75 -45.73 -28.62 -20.47
CA ILE A 75 -46.19 -28.74 -21.85
C ILE A 75 -47.29 -27.70 -22.08
N ASN A 76 -47.05 -26.79 -23.02
CA ASN A 76 -47.99 -25.72 -23.35
C ASN A 76 -49.00 -26.19 -24.41
N THR A 77 -48.54 -26.93 -25.43
CA THR A 77 -49.38 -27.51 -26.49
C THR A 77 -48.86 -28.88 -26.91
N GLY A 78 -49.75 -29.74 -27.42
CA GLY A 78 -49.39 -31.07 -27.92
C GLY A 78 -49.25 -32.14 -26.82
N ALA A 79 -50.08 -32.10 -25.77
CA ALA A 79 -50.12 -33.16 -24.74
C ALA A 79 -50.56 -34.53 -25.30
N ASN A 80 -51.24 -34.53 -26.45
CA ASN A 80 -51.59 -35.71 -27.23
C ASN A 80 -51.75 -35.33 -28.71
N GLY A 81 -51.64 -36.31 -29.60
CA GLY A 81 -51.77 -36.10 -31.04
C GLY A 81 -51.96 -37.39 -31.82
N THR A 82 -52.18 -37.28 -33.13
CA THR A 82 -52.28 -38.40 -34.07
C THR A 82 -51.46 -38.06 -35.31
N GLY A 83 -50.68 -39.01 -35.82
CA GLY A 83 -49.76 -38.77 -36.93
C GLY A 83 -48.61 -37.85 -36.53
N ASN A 84 -48.12 -37.05 -37.48
CA ASN A 84 -47.07 -36.07 -37.19
C ASN A 84 -47.62 -34.90 -36.35
N GLY A 85 -46.79 -34.30 -35.50
CA GLY A 85 -47.20 -33.11 -34.76
C GLY A 85 -46.07 -32.42 -34.02
N THR A 86 -46.44 -31.46 -33.17
CA THR A 86 -45.51 -30.59 -32.45
C THR A 86 -45.91 -30.50 -30.99
N VAL A 87 -44.92 -30.57 -30.10
CA VAL A 87 -45.06 -30.30 -28.68
C VAL A 87 -44.28 -29.02 -28.35
N THR A 88 -44.95 -28.03 -27.77
CA THR A 88 -44.27 -26.85 -27.22
C THR A 88 -44.29 -26.91 -25.70
N TYR A 89 -43.22 -26.46 -25.06
CA TYR A 89 -43.08 -26.49 -23.62
C TYR A 89 -42.36 -25.25 -23.09
N SER A 90 -42.64 -24.92 -21.84
CA SER A 90 -41.96 -23.86 -21.09
C SER A 90 -41.03 -24.46 -20.04
N VAL A 91 -39.97 -23.72 -19.76
CA VAL A 91 -38.90 -24.01 -18.79
C VAL A 91 -38.94 -22.91 -17.75
N ALA A 92 -39.25 -23.22 -16.49
CA ALA A 92 -39.22 -22.25 -15.41
C ALA A 92 -37.78 -21.82 -15.08
N ALA A 93 -37.59 -20.63 -14.51
CA ALA A 93 -36.26 -20.17 -14.08
C ALA A 93 -35.66 -21.09 -13.00
N ASN A 94 -34.33 -21.27 -13.02
CA ASN A 94 -33.57 -22.04 -12.05
C ASN A 94 -32.83 -21.11 -11.09
N SER A 95 -33.08 -21.25 -9.79
CA SER A 95 -32.36 -20.53 -8.71
C SER A 95 -31.39 -21.41 -7.92
N GLY A 96 -31.33 -22.72 -8.21
CA GLY A 96 -30.50 -23.69 -7.50
C GLY A 96 -29.33 -24.21 -8.35
N ALA A 97 -28.81 -25.39 -7.99
CA ALA A 97 -27.79 -26.08 -8.78
C ALA A 97 -28.27 -26.40 -10.21
N GLN A 98 -27.33 -26.74 -11.11
CA GLN A 98 -27.69 -27.23 -12.44
C GLN A 98 -28.66 -28.41 -12.30
N ARG A 99 -29.71 -28.40 -13.11
CA ARG A 99 -30.77 -29.41 -13.06
C ARG A 99 -31.05 -30.00 -14.43
N THR A 100 -31.47 -31.26 -14.43
CA THR A 100 -31.89 -31.99 -15.63
C THR A 100 -33.26 -32.60 -15.37
N GLY A 101 -34.11 -32.54 -16.39
CA GLY A 101 -35.50 -33.02 -16.36
C GLY A 101 -35.86 -33.58 -17.72
N THR A 102 -36.96 -34.32 -17.80
CA THR A 102 -37.36 -34.98 -19.05
C THR A 102 -38.81 -34.74 -19.40
N LEU A 103 -39.09 -34.74 -20.70
CA LEU A 103 -40.43 -34.89 -21.27
C LEU A 103 -40.49 -36.25 -21.96
N THR A 104 -41.54 -37.03 -21.71
CA THR A 104 -41.82 -38.26 -22.47
C THR A 104 -42.82 -37.91 -23.56
N ILE A 105 -42.41 -37.94 -24.83
CA ILE A 105 -43.19 -37.56 -26.00
C ILE A 105 -43.26 -38.76 -26.94
N ALA A 106 -44.45 -39.26 -27.22
CA ALA A 106 -44.67 -40.44 -28.08
C ALA A 106 -43.82 -41.66 -27.68
N GLY A 107 -43.60 -41.84 -26.37
CA GLY A 107 -42.73 -42.87 -25.80
C GLY A 107 -41.23 -42.55 -25.82
N GLN A 108 -40.81 -41.50 -26.54
CA GLN A 108 -39.41 -41.06 -26.62
C GLN A 108 -39.09 -40.04 -25.53
N THR A 109 -37.83 -40.03 -25.07
CA THR A 109 -37.37 -39.12 -24.02
C THR A 109 -36.67 -37.90 -24.62
N LEU A 110 -37.21 -36.70 -24.35
CA LEU A 110 -36.51 -35.44 -24.56
C LEU A 110 -35.87 -35.02 -23.23
N THR A 111 -34.54 -34.92 -23.22
CA THR A 111 -33.78 -34.47 -22.04
C THR A 111 -33.57 -32.96 -22.08
N VAL A 112 -33.96 -32.26 -21.02
CA VAL A 112 -33.73 -30.82 -20.87
C VAL A 112 -32.73 -30.59 -19.74
N THR A 113 -31.61 -29.94 -20.05
CA THR A 113 -30.63 -29.50 -19.05
C THR A 113 -30.70 -27.99 -18.89
N GLN A 114 -30.80 -27.52 -17.65
CA GLN A 114 -30.84 -26.10 -17.33
C GLN A 114 -29.68 -25.75 -16.39
N ALA A 115 -28.88 -24.75 -16.79
CA ALA A 115 -27.73 -24.31 -16.01
C ALA A 115 -28.13 -23.77 -14.62
N ALA A 116 -27.19 -23.80 -13.66
CA ALA A 116 -27.32 -23.02 -12.44
C ALA A 116 -27.27 -21.51 -12.77
N PRO A 117 -27.80 -20.61 -11.92
CA PRO A 117 -27.42 -19.21 -11.97
C PRO A 117 -25.89 -19.09 -11.94
N ASN A 118 -25.32 -18.16 -12.71
CA ASN A 118 -23.98 -17.68 -12.39
C ASN A 118 -24.05 -17.16 -10.95
N GLN A 119 -23.49 -17.89 -9.98
CA GLN A 119 -23.34 -17.33 -8.64
C GLN A 119 -22.52 -16.06 -8.80
N ALA A 120 -23.07 -14.93 -8.37
CA ALA A 120 -22.31 -13.71 -8.25
C ALA A 120 -21.22 -13.98 -7.19
N VAL A 121 -20.04 -14.39 -7.65
CA VAL A 121 -18.88 -14.57 -6.78
C VAL A 121 -18.43 -13.19 -6.35
N THR A 122 -18.67 -12.86 -5.10
CA THR A 122 -18.25 -11.61 -4.49
C THR A 122 -16.71 -11.58 -4.46
N PRO A 123 -16.07 -10.51 -4.97
CA PRO A 123 -14.65 -10.28 -4.77
C PRO A 123 -14.31 -10.27 -3.28
N ALA A 124 -13.16 -10.80 -2.88
CA ALA A 124 -12.66 -10.67 -1.51
C ALA A 124 -11.28 -10.02 -1.53
N LEU A 125 -11.05 -9.08 -0.62
CA LEU A 125 -9.82 -8.29 -0.55
C LEU A 125 -9.01 -8.69 0.68
N SER A 126 -7.86 -9.33 0.47
CA SER A 126 -6.98 -9.81 1.54
C SER A 126 -5.96 -8.76 1.94
N SER A 127 -5.37 -8.06 0.98
CA SER A 127 -4.36 -7.02 1.27
C SER A 127 -4.19 -6.02 0.13
N ILE A 128 -3.60 -4.87 0.47
CA ILE A 128 -3.04 -3.89 -0.45
C ILE A 128 -1.58 -3.62 -0.02
N ASN A 129 -0.64 -3.56 -0.96
CA ASN A 129 0.77 -3.29 -0.67
C ASN A 129 1.37 -2.33 -1.72
N PRO A 130 1.93 -1.18 -1.31
CA PRO A 130 1.95 -0.65 0.06
C PRO A 130 0.54 -0.36 0.60
N ASN A 131 0.36 -0.39 1.92
CA ASN A 131 -0.90 -0.06 2.61
C ASN A 131 -0.87 1.32 3.28
N SER A 132 0.13 2.13 2.97
CA SER A 132 0.26 3.47 3.52
C SER A 132 1.06 4.40 2.62
N ALA A 133 0.84 5.69 2.80
CA ALA A 133 1.62 6.78 2.22
C ALA A 133 1.79 7.91 3.25
N ILE A 134 2.65 8.88 2.94
CA ILE A 134 2.78 10.13 3.71
C ILE A 134 1.97 11.20 2.98
N ALA A 135 1.31 12.10 3.70
CA ALA A 135 0.62 13.21 3.06
C ALA A 135 1.60 14.06 2.22
N GLY A 136 1.20 14.43 1.00
CA GLY A 136 2.05 15.07 -0.02
C GLY A 136 2.86 14.09 -0.88
N ALA A 137 2.72 12.78 -0.70
CA ALA A 137 3.41 11.79 -1.52
C ALA A 137 3.01 11.89 -3.01
N ALA A 138 3.95 11.52 -3.89
CA ALA A 138 3.69 11.34 -5.30
C ALA A 138 2.72 10.16 -5.55
N ALA A 139 2.17 10.08 -6.76
CA ALA A 139 1.39 8.93 -7.17
C ALA A 139 2.19 7.63 -7.04
N LEU A 140 1.53 6.55 -6.63
CA LEU A 140 2.17 5.25 -6.48
C LEU A 140 1.29 4.12 -7.02
N THR A 141 1.93 3.04 -7.45
CA THR A 141 1.23 1.80 -7.82
C THR A 141 1.21 0.87 -6.64
N ALA A 142 0.04 0.36 -6.27
CA ALA A 142 -0.13 -0.65 -5.24
C ALA A 142 -0.60 -1.98 -5.84
N THR A 143 -0.12 -3.08 -5.26
CA THR A 143 -0.60 -4.44 -5.55
C THR A 143 -1.72 -4.79 -4.59
N VAL A 144 -2.85 -5.23 -5.14
CA VAL A 144 -4.03 -5.65 -4.40
C VAL A 144 -4.17 -7.17 -4.54
N THR A 145 -4.21 -7.88 -3.41
CA THR A 145 -4.28 -9.34 -3.36
C THR A 145 -5.60 -9.79 -2.75
N GLY A 146 -6.22 -10.82 -3.32
CA GLY A 146 -7.53 -11.30 -2.90
C GLY A 146 -7.99 -12.54 -3.65
N SER A 147 -9.30 -12.68 -3.86
CA SER A 147 -9.91 -13.77 -4.62
C SER A 147 -11.11 -13.30 -5.42
N ASN A 148 -11.50 -14.09 -6.42
CA ASN A 148 -12.64 -13.85 -7.31
C ASN A 148 -12.53 -12.51 -8.09
N PHE A 149 -11.32 -12.04 -8.34
CA PHE A 149 -11.14 -10.87 -9.19
C PHE A 149 -11.42 -11.23 -10.65
N THR A 150 -12.02 -10.29 -11.35
CA THR A 150 -12.32 -10.36 -12.78
C THR A 150 -11.74 -9.14 -13.48
N ALA A 151 -11.66 -9.15 -14.81
CA ALA A 151 -11.21 -7.98 -15.58
C ALA A 151 -12.11 -6.74 -15.39
N ASN A 152 -13.34 -6.92 -14.89
CA ASN A 152 -14.31 -5.86 -14.59
C ASN A 152 -14.16 -5.30 -13.17
N CYS A 153 -13.31 -5.91 -12.34
CA CYS A 153 -13.01 -5.37 -11.02
C CYS A 153 -12.28 -4.03 -11.14
N ARG A 154 -12.66 -3.07 -10.29
CA ARG A 154 -11.86 -1.88 -10.01
C ARG A 154 -11.62 -1.78 -8.52
N VAL A 155 -10.42 -1.35 -8.15
CA VAL A 155 -10.13 -0.91 -6.80
C VAL A 155 -10.79 0.44 -6.59
N GLN A 156 -11.46 0.60 -5.46
CA GLN A 156 -12.11 1.84 -5.05
C GLN A 156 -11.41 2.43 -3.83
N TRP A 157 -11.22 3.74 -3.85
CA TRP A 157 -10.74 4.57 -2.75
C TRP A 157 -11.92 5.37 -2.19
N ASN A 158 -12.36 5.04 -0.98
CA ASN A 158 -13.57 5.63 -0.37
C ASN A 158 -14.80 5.54 -1.30
N GLY A 159 -14.96 4.39 -1.96
CA GLY A 159 -16.04 4.14 -2.92
C GLY A 159 -15.82 4.71 -4.34
N GLN A 160 -14.78 5.52 -4.56
CA GLN A 160 -14.46 6.07 -5.89
C GLN A 160 -13.46 5.20 -6.61
N ALA A 161 -13.76 4.78 -7.84
CA ALA A 161 -12.87 3.91 -8.62
C ALA A 161 -11.53 4.58 -8.92
N ARG A 162 -10.48 3.76 -9.00
CA ARG A 162 -9.13 4.13 -9.43
C ARG A 162 -8.71 3.28 -10.63
N ASP A 163 -7.75 3.79 -11.39
CA ASP A 163 -7.21 3.06 -12.54
C ASP A 163 -6.61 1.74 -12.07
N THR A 164 -7.25 0.65 -12.50
CA THR A 164 -6.98 -0.70 -12.04
C THR A 164 -6.65 -1.59 -13.22
N THR A 165 -5.54 -2.31 -13.13
CA THR A 165 -5.16 -3.36 -14.08
C THR A 165 -5.43 -4.72 -13.45
N PHE A 166 -6.21 -5.53 -14.15
CA PHE A 166 -6.40 -6.93 -13.80
C PHE A 166 -5.16 -7.74 -14.17
N VAL A 167 -4.56 -8.42 -13.20
CA VAL A 167 -3.43 -9.32 -13.42
C VAL A 167 -3.93 -10.76 -13.52
N ASN A 168 -4.64 -11.21 -12.49
CA ASN A 168 -5.28 -12.53 -12.45
C ASN A 168 -6.39 -12.55 -11.37
N ALA A 169 -7.04 -13.71 -11.18
CA ALA A 169 -8.18 -13.86 -10.27
C ALA A 169 -7.88 -13.58 -8.78
N THR A 170 -6.60 -13.42 -8.41
CA THR A 170 -6.16 -13.11 -7.05
C THR A 170 -5.35 -11.82 -6.94
N THR A 171 -5.10 -11.13 -8.06
CA THR A 171 -4.19 -9.97 -8.08
C THR A 171 -4.67 -8.87 -9.03
N LEU A 172 -4.71 -7.65 -8.51
CA LEU A 172 -4.87 -6.41 -9.27
C LEU A 172 -3.67 -5.49 -9.01
N THR A 173 -3.34 -4.60 -9.94
CA THR A 173 -2.52 -3.43 -9.64
C THR A 173 -3.38 -2.18 -9.78
N VAL A 174 -3.23 -1.23 -8.87
CA VAL A 174 -3.97 0.04 -8.87
C VAL A 174 -3.00 1.22 -8.85
N ASN A 175 -3.25 2.22 -9.68
CA ASN A 175 -2.57 3.50 -9.61
C ASN A 175 -3.31 4.43 -8.64
N LEU A 176 -2.66 4.81 -7.54
CA LEU A 176 -3.17 5.76 -6.56
C LEU A 176 -2.56 7.14 -6.86
N PRO A 177 -3.35 8.11 -7.34
CA PRO A 177 -2.86 9.45 -7.69
C PRO A 177 -2.44 10.24 -6.44
N ALA A 178 -1.54 11.22 -6.60
CA ALA A 178 -1.10 12.10 -5.51
C ALA A 178 -2.26 12.83 -4.81
N THR A 179 -3.38 13.04 -5.51
CA THR A 179 -4.60 13.63 -4.93
C THR A 179 -5.22 12.78 -3.82
N ASP A 180 -4.92 11.48 -3.76
CA ASP A 180 -5.37 10.60 -2.67
C ASP A 180 -4.57 10.81 -1.38
N PHE A 181 -3.41 11.48 -1.46
CA PHE A 181 -2.47 11.66 -0.36
C PHE A 181 -2.34 13.12 0.09
N VAL A 182 -3.32 13.99 -0.16
CA VAL A 182 -3.18 15.43 0.16
C VAL A 182 -3.21 15.70 1.66
N VAL A 183 -3.97 14.91 2.43
CA VAL A 183 -4.18 15.12 3.86
C VAL A 183 -4.16 13.79 4.60
N GLU A 184 -3.80 13.84 5.89
CA GLU A 184 -3.86 12.68 6.77
C GLU A 184 -5.27 12.09 6.80
N THR A 185 -5.39 10.79 6.54
CA THR A 185 -6.66 10.09 6.52
C THR A 185 -6.48 8.57 6.59
N ILE A 186 -7.55 7.86 6.90
CA ILE A 186 -7.64 6.41 6.70
C ILE A 186 -8.67 6.20 5.59
N ALA A 187 -8.20 5.75 4.43
CA ALA A 187 -9.07 5.43 3.31
C ALA A 187 -9.55 3.99 3.38
N ASN A 188 -10.84 3.80 3.09
CA ASN A 188 -11.42 2.49 2.90
C ASN A 188 -11.15 2.04 1.47
N VAL A 189 -10.30 1.03 1.31
CA VAL A 189 -10.02 0.41 0.01
C VAL A 189 -10.89 -0.83 -0.16
N THR A 190 -11.63 -0.90 -1.26
CA THR A 190 -12.45 -2.06 -1.65
C THR A 190 -12.17 -2.45 -3.10
N VAL A 191 -12.60 -3.64 -3.51
CA VAL A 191 -12.65 -4.08 -4.90
C VAL A 191 -14.11 -4.24 -5.30
N PHE A 192 -14.52 -3.63 -6.41
CA PHE A 192 -15.88 -3.69 -6.92
C PHE A 192 -15.91 -4.29 -8.31
N ASP A 193 -16.69 -5.35 -8.51
CA ASP A 193 -16.95 -5.93 -9.83
C ASP A 193 -18.20 -5.28 -10.45
N PHE A 194 -17.99 -4.47 -11.48
CA PHE A 194 -19.06 -3.74 -12.16
C PHE A 194 -19.98 -4.61 -13.02
N ASN A 195 -19.61 -5.85 -13.32
CA ASN A 195 -20.46 -6.77 -14.06
C ASN A 195 -21.48 -7.47 -13.14
N THR A 196 -21.05 -7.84 -11.94
CA THR A 196 -21.90 -8.53 -10.95
C THR A 196 -22.49 -7.59 -9.91
N ASN A 197 -22.07 -6.32 -9.90
CA ASN A 197 -22.46 -5.29 -8.94
C ASN A 197 -22.18 -5.75 -7.49
N GLN A 198 -21.04 -6.42 -7.28
CA GLN A 198 -20.60 -6.95 -5.99
C GLN A 198 -19.32 -6.25 -5.52
N GLY A 199 -19.25 -5.93 -4.23
CA GLY A 199 -18.07 -5.32 -3.59
C GLY A 199 -17.44 -6.25 -2.56
N SER A 200 -16.13 -6.15 -2.39
CA SER A 200 -15.38 -6.86 -1.36
C SER A 200 -15.56 -6.26 0.04
N ASN A 201 -15.02 -6.95 1.04
CA ASN A 201 -14.65 -6.33 2.31
C ASN A 201 -13.63 -5.20 2.09
N ALA A 202 -13.49 -4.30 3.08
CA ALA A 202 -12.54 -3.21 3.03
C ALA A 202 -11.20 -3.57 3.65
N GLN A 203 -10.12 -2.98 3.14
CA GLN A 203 -8.81 -2.90 3.78
C GLN A 203 -8.45 -1.43 4.01
N PRO A 204 -7.89 -1.06 5.17
CA PRO A 204 -7.49 0.31 5.42
C PRO A 204 -6.19 0.64 4.66
N PHE A 205 -6.16 1.82 4.04
CA PHE A 205 -4.93 2.45 3.59
C PHE A 205 -4.71 3.71 4.41
N ARG A 206 -3.56 3.83 5.08
CA ARG A 206 -3.26 4.97 5.96
C ARG A 206 -2.43 6.03 5.26
N VAL A 207 -2.89 7.27 5.27
CA VAL A 207 -2.09 8.44 4.89
C VAL A 207 -1.64 9.12 6.17
N PHE A 208 -0.35 9.08 6.48
CA PHE A 208 0.23 9.62 7.71
C PHE A 208 0.53 11.12 7.59
N SER A 209 0.50 11.82 8.73
CA SER A 209 0.98 13.19 8.82
C SER A 209 2.49 13.29 8.50
N PRO A 210 2.92 14.30 7.74
CA PRO A 210 4.32 14.42 7.33
C PRO A 210 5.20 14.92 8.48
N LEU A 211 6.44 14.45 8.49
CA LEU A 211 7.49 14.86 9.43
C LEU A 211 8.73 15.28 8.65
N ALA A 212 9.24 16.47 8.91
CA ALA A 212 10.55 16.90 8.46
C ALA A 212 11.58 16.71 9.59
N SER A 213 12.63 15.92 9.34
CA SER A 213 13.76 15.79 10.28
C SER A 213 14.99 16.49 9.72
N VAL A 214 15.52 17.45 10.47
CA VAL A 214 16.66 18.28 10.05
C VAL A 214 17.72 18.34 11.16
N SER A 215 18.94 18.71 10.83
CA SER A 215 19.97 18.95 11.85
C SER A 215 19.49 20.04 12.80
N ALA A 216 19.55 19.81 14.11
CA ALA A 216 19.16 20.83 15.09
C ALA A 216 20.14 22.02 15.11
N ALA A 217 21.34 21.85 14.56
CA ALA A 217 22.35 22.90 14.48
C ALA A 217 22.14 23.83 13.28
N SER A 218 21.80 23.26 12.12
CA SER A 218 21.80 23.99 10.84
C SER A 218 20.42 24.14 10.20
N TYR A 219 19.43 23.37 10.65
CA TYR A 219 18.13 23.16 9.99
C TYR A 219 18.20 22.65 8.55
N LEU A 220 19.36 22.13 8.13
CA LEU A 220 19.50 21.45 6.84
C LEU A 220 19.00 19.99 6.97
N GLY A 221 18.21 19.54 5.98
CA GLY A 221 17.56 18.23 5.98
C GLY A 221 18.06 17.24 4.91
N ALA A 222 19.10 17.58 4.14
CA ALA A 222 19.57 16.75 3.03
C ALA A 222 20.14 15.39 3.49
N SER A 223 20.80 15.35 4.65
CA SER A 223 21.24 14.12 5.31
C SER A 223 21.44 14.37 6.80
N LEU A 224 21.28 13.33 7.61
CA LEU A 224 21.64 13.31 9.04
C LEU A 224 22.74 12.26 9.28
N ALA A 225 23.30 12.25 10.48
CA ALA A 225 24.31 11.28 10.89
C ALA A 225 23.88 10.53 12.16
N PRO A 226 24.37 9.29 12.38
CA PRO A 226 24.22 8.61 13.66
C PRO A 226 24.73 9.50 14.79
N GLU A 227 24.03 9.49 15.92
CA GLU A 227 24.33 10.32 17.09
C GLU A 227 24.36 11.83 16.82
N SER A 228 23.77 12.31 15.72
CA SER A 228 23.53 13.74 15.53
C SER A 228 22.29 14.20 16.31
N ILE A 229 22.27 15.47 16.71
CA ILE A 229 21.10 16.10 17.32
C ILE A 229 20.16 16.54 16.20
N VAL A 230 18.91 16.08 16.26
CA VAL A 230 17.91 16.25 15.21
C VAL A 230 16.73 17.05 15.74
N ALA A 231 16.25 17.99 14.93
CA ALA A 231 14.98 18.67 15.14
C ALA A 231 13.95 18.11 14.14
N GLY A 232 12.90 17.49 14.67
CA GLY A 232 11.73 17.04 13.94
C GLY A 232 10.63 18.10 13.98
N PHE A 233 10.08 18.48 12.83
CA PHE A 233 8.96 19.42 12.68
C PHE A 233 7.77 18.75 12.02
N GLY A 234 6.58 18.98 12.59
CA GLY A 234 5.33 18.35 12.17
C GLY A 234 4.17 18.93 12.96
N VAL A 235 3.07 18.16 13.06
CA VAL A 235 1.88 18.54 13.83
C VAL A 235 1.51 17.42 14.80
N GLN A 236 0.88 17.78 15.92
CA GLN A 236 0.33 16.84 16.91
C GLN A 236 1.33 15.76 17.42
N MET A 237 2.63 16.05 17.38
CA MET A 237 3.70 15.11 17.76
C MET A 237 3.77 14.85 19.26
N ALA A 238 3.24 15.75 20.08
CA ALA A 238 3.06 15.58 21.52
C ALA A 238 1.83 16.33 22.01
N THR A 239 1.28 15.89 23.14
CA THR A 239 0.13 16.51 23.81
C THR A 239 0.54 17.49 24.91
N ALA A 240 1.83 17.53 25.25
CA ALA A 240 2.42 18.46 26.22
C ALA A 240 3.80 18.92 25.76
N VAL A 241 4.28 20.02 26.34
CA VAL A 241 5.65 20.51 26.17
C VAL A 241 6.50 19.98 27.31
N GLN A 242 7.57 19.27 27.01
CA GLN A 242 8.48 18.74 28.04
C GLN A 242 9.92 18.70 27.52
N ALA A 243 10.86 19.08 28.36
CA ALA A 243 12.30 18.86 28.15
C ALA A 243 12.78 17.69 29.02
N ALA A 244 13.76 16.95 28.53
CA ALA A 244 14.42 15.91 29.30
C ALA A 244 15.26 16.51 30.44
N ASN A 245 15.29 15.84 31.58
CA ASN A 245 16.00 16.26 32.79
C ASN A 245 16.91 15.16 33.36
N THR A 246 17.16 14.10 32.60
CA THR A 246 18.00 12.96 32.98
C THR A 246 19.06 12.66 31.92
N ILE A 247 20.18 12.09 32.37
CA ILE A 247 21.19 11.44 31.52
C ILE A 247 21.37 10.01 32.06
N PRO A 248 21.20 8.95 31.25
CA PRO A 248 20.93 8.97 29.81
C PRO A 248 19.56 9.59 29.47
N LEU A 249 19.47 10.13 28.26
CA LEU A 249 18.23 10.74 27.75
C LEU A 249 17.11 9.70 27.64
N PRO A 250 15.87 10.05 28.00
CA PRO A 250 14.76 9.11 27.93
C PRO A 250 14.33 8.85 26.49
N THR A 251 13.84 7.65 26.19
CA THR A 251 13.24 7.31 24.88
C THR A 251 11.74 7.61 24.80
N SER A 252 11.13 8.05 25.90
CA SER A 252 9.76 8.54 25.97
C SER A 252 9.69 9.79 26.83
N LEU A 253 9.00 10.82 26.33
CA LEU A 253 8.85 12.11 27.01
C LEU A 253 7.41 12.59 26.79
N ALA A 254 6.67 12.90 27.87
CA ALA A 254 5.21 13.13 27.84
C ALA A 254 4.40 12.03 27.11
N GLY A 255 4.92 10.79 27.09
CA GLY A 255 4.36 9.66 26.35
C GLY A 255 4.58 9.70 24.84
N THR A 256 5.27 10.72 24.30
CA THR A 256 5.75 10.74 22.91
C THR A 256 7.01 9.89 22.77
N THR A 257 7.11 9.14 21.68
CA THR A 257 8.30 8.33 21.33
C THR A 257 8.75 8.62 19.90
N VAL A 258 10.05 8.55 19.65
CA VAL A 258 10.62 8.62 18.30
C VAL A 258 11.29 7.29 17.97
N ARG A 259 11.02 6.80 16.77
CA ARG A 259 11.48 5.51 16.29
C ARG A 259 12.11 5.65 14.92
N VAL A 260 13.28 5.06 14.74
CA VAL A 260 14.03 5.09 13.49
C VAL A 260 14.17 3.67 12.97
N ILE A 261 13.68 3.45 11.75
CA ILE A 261 13.89 2.21 10.99
C ILE A 261 14.93 2.55 9.93
N ASP A 262 16.11 1.94 10.04
CA ASP A 262 17.24 2.23 9.14
C ASP A 262 17.17 1.43 7.82
N SER A 263 18.18 1.62 6.98
CA SER A 263 18.30 0.95 5.67
C SER A 263 18.48 -0.56 5.75
N ALA A 264 18.87 -1.09 6.92
CA ALA A 264 18.96 -2.51 7.22
C ALA A 264 17.64 -3.05 7.83
N ASN A 265 16.57 -2.25 7.85
CA ASN A 265 15.30 -2.52 8.51
C ASN A 265 15.41 -2.77 10.02
N VAL A 266 16.45 -2.23 10.67
CA VAL A 266 16.61 -2.31 12.13
C VAL A 266 15.90 -1.13 12.78
N GLU A 267 14.97 -1.44 13.67
CA GLU A 267 14.18 -0.48 14.44
C GLU A 267 14.89 -0.10 15.74
N ARG A 268 15.04 1.20 16.03
CA ARG A 268 15.60 1.73 17.28
C ARG A 268 14.76 2.88 17.81
N LEU A 269 14.61 2.94 19.13
CA LEU A 269 14.07 4.13 19.79
C LEU A 269 15.15 5.20 19.90
N ALA A 270 14.79 6.43 19.57
CA ALA A 270 15.67 7.59 19.70
C ALA A 270 15.55 8.21 21.10
N PRO A 271 16.68 8.53 21.75
CA PRO A 271 16.68 9.35 22.95
C PRO A 271 16.15 10.76 22.66
N LEU A 272 15.39 11.34 23.59
CA LEU A 272 14.65 12.58 23.40
C LEU A 272 15.22 13.70 24.27
N PHE A 273 15.44 14.86 23.67
CA PHE A 273 15.80 16.09 24.37
C PHE A 273 14.57 16.92 24.75
N PHE A 274 13.59 16.99 23.84
CA PHE A 274 12.45 17.89 23.96
C PHE A 274 11.27 17.40 23.11
N VAL A 275 10.05 17.60 23.59
CA VAL A 275 8.81 17.33 22.84
C VAL A 275 7.84 18.51 22.97
N SER A 276 7.08 18.75 21.90
CA SER A 276 5.95 19.66 21.82
C SER A 276 5.05 19.24 20.65
N ALA A 277 3.89 19.88 20.49
CA ALA A 277 2.99 19.58 19.38
C ALA A 277 3.62 19.83 18.00
N GLY A 278 4.48 20.84 17.86
CA GLY A 278 5.06 21.26 16.58
C GLY A 278 6.53 20.89 16.38
N GLN A 279 7.23 20.49 17.44
CA GLN A 279 8.66 20.18 17.39
C GLN A 279 9.03 19.07 18.38
N VAL A 280 9.87 18.14 17.94
CA VAL A 280 10.52 17.13 18.78
C VAL A 280 12.02 17.14 18.49
N ASN A 281 12.85 17.31 19.53
CA ASN A 281 14.30 17.21 19.40
C ASN A 281 14.76 15.86 19.95
N TYR A 282 15.52 15.12 19.15
CA TYR A 282 15.95 13.77 19.48
C TYR A 282 17.38 13.52 19.01
N LEU A 283 18.03 12.52 19.61
CA LEU A 283 19.32 12.02 19.18
C LEU A 283 19.10 10.94 18.13
N MET A 284 19.69 11.06 16.94
CA MET A 284 19.70 9.96 15.98
C MET A 284 20.34 8.73 16.64
N PRO A 285 19.67 7.56 16.70
CA PRO A 285 20.17 6.43 17.48
C PRO A 285 21.59 6.02 17.10
N ALA A 286 22.38 5.62 18.11
CA ALA A 286 23.68 5.02 17.87
C ALA A 286 23.55 3.75 17.00
N GLY A 287 24.51 3.56 16.09
CA GLY A 287 24.52 2.41 15.18
C GLY A 287 23.43 2.42 14.10
N THR A 288 22.75 3.54 13.86
CA THR A 288 21.83 3.69 12.71
C THR A 288 22.60 3.46 11.40
N ALA A 289 22.16 2.50 10.59
CA ALA A 289 22.84 2.18 9.33
C ALA A 289 22.74 3.32 8.30
N PHE A 290 23.78 3.44 7.46
CA PHE A 290 23.81 4.45 6.39
C PHE A 290 22.82 4.10 5.27
N GLY A 291 22.22 5.12 4.67
CA GLY A 291 21.18 4.99 3.65
C GLY A 291 19.85 5.56 4.09
N LYS A 292 18.78 5.24 3.36
CA LYS A 292 17.42 5.72 3.67
C LYS A 292 16.95 5.17 5.01
N ALA A 293 16.44 6.05 5.86
CA ALA A 293 15.77 5.70 7.10
C ALA A 293 14.36 6.30 7.13
N THR A 294 13.47 5.64 7.86
CA THR A 294 12.14 6.15 8.19
C THR A 294 12.12 6.55 9.65
N VAL A 295 11.75 7.80 9.92
CA VAL A 295 11.52 8.33 11.27
C VAL A 295 10.02 8.35 11.52
N ILE A 296 9.61 7.78 12.64
CA ILE A 296 8.23 7.70 13.08
C ILE A 296 8.15 8.35 14.46
N ILE A 297 7.29 9.35 14.60
CA ILE A 297 6.98 9.97 15.89
C ILE A 297 5.55 9.58 16.25
N THR A 298 5.39 9.00 17.43
CA THR A 298 4.08 8.63 17.97
C THR A 298 3.82 9.43 19.23
N SER A 299 2.73 10.20 19.24
CA SER A 299 2.32 10.96 20.42
C SER A 299 1.55 10.08 21.42
N SER A 300 1.38 10.56 22.64
CA SER A 300 0.57 9.88 23.66
C SER A 300 -0.92 9.77 23.29
N ALA A 301 -1.39 10.51 22.29
CA ALA A 301 -2.73 10.37 21.70
C ALA A 301 -2.78 9.33 20.56
N ASN A 302 -1.69 8.60 20.31
CA ASN A 302 -1.51 7.68 19.18
C ASN A 302 -1.54 8.35 17.80
N HIS A 303 -1.37 9.67 17.72
CA HIS A 303 -1.11 10.34 16.44
C HIS A 303 0.27 9.93 15.93
N ILE A 304 0.39 9.64 14.63
CA ILE A 304 1.63 9.17 14.00
C ILE A 304 2.07 10.15 12.91
N SER A 305 3.25 10.73 13.08
CA SER A 305 3.93 11.51 12.05
C SER A 305 5.10 10.70 11.47
N VAL A 306 5.24 10.69 10.14
CA VAL A 306 6.24 9.88 9.44
C VAL A 306 7.04 10.74 8.48
N GLY A 307 8.36 10.53 8.45
CA GLY A 307 9.28 11.22 7.55
C GLY A 307 10.40 10.28 7.10
N ASN A 308 10.94 10.53 5.91
CA ASN A 308 12.10 9.82 5.41
C ASN A 308 13.32 10.73 5.44
N VAL A 309 14.49 10.17 5.74
CA VAL A 309 15.75 10.91 5.79
C VAL A 309 16.91 10.04 5.28
N ASP A 310 17.91 10.66 4.69
CA ASP A 310 19.18 10.00 4.36
C ASP A 310 20.14 10.03 5.54
N ILE A 311 20.65 8.86 5.92
CA ILE A 311 21.68 8.71 6.94
C ILE A 311 23.03 8.51 6.27
N ALA A 312 24.04 9.26 6.71
CA ALA A 312 25.40 9.13 6.25
C ALA A 312 26.38 9.13 7.42
N ALA A 313 27.65 8.79 7.15
CA ALA A 313 28.70 8.78 8.17
C ALA A 313 28.82 10.14 8.87
N VAL A 314 28.88 11.24 8.10
CA VAL A 314 28.85 12.60 8.62
C VAL A 314 27.76 13.43 7.95
N ALA A 315 27.25 14.40 8.68
CA ALA A 315 26.29 15.41 8.26
C ALA A 315 26.50 16.66 9.13
N PRO A 316 27.59 17.40 8.88
CA PRO A 316 28.05 18.42 9.82
C PRO A 316 27.07 19.58 9.90
N GLY A 317 26.74 20.00 11.11
CA GLY A 317 26.03 21.25 11.40
C GLY A 317 26.70 21.99 12.54
N VAL A 318 26.75 23.31 12.46
CA VAL A 318 27.35 24.19 13.47
C VAL A 318 26.25 24.95 14.19
N PHE A 319 26.21 24.87 15.52
CA PHE A 319 25.21 25.58 16.29
C PHE A 319 25.46 27.09 16.23
N THR A 320 24.39 27.87 16.31
CA THR A 320 24.47 29.33 16.41
C THR A 320 23.88 29.81 17.72
N ALA A 321 24.42 30.91 18.24
CA ALA A 321 24.03 31.47 19.55
C ALA A 321 22.55 31.88 19.62
N ASN A 322 21.93 32.15 18.47
CA ASN A 322 20.51 32.48 18.31
C ASN A 322 19.61 31.26 18.00
N ALA A 323 20.19 30.06 17.88
CA ALA A 323 19.50 28.82 17.49
C ALA A 323 18.74 28.90 16.15
N GLN A 324 19.20 29.72 15.20
CA GLN A 324 18.60 29.87 13.85
C GLN A 324 19.36 29.12 12.75
N GLY A 325 20.53 28.55 13.04
CA GLY A 325 21.38 27.89 12.04
C GLY A 325 22.16 28.87 11.15
N PHE A 326 22.06 30.17 11.40
CA PHE A 326 22.87 31.22 10.79
C PHE A 326 23.14 32.35 11.80
N GLY A 327 24.14 33.18 11.52
CA GLY A 327 24.59 34.24 12.42
C GLY A 327 25.76 33.80 13.29
N THR A 328 25.90 34.38 14.49
CA THR A 328 27.03 34.13 15.38
C THR A 328 27.10 32.66 15.80
N ALA A 329 28.28 32.06 15.64
CA ALA A 329 28.54 30.69 16.06
C ALA A 329 28.29 30.51 17.57
N ALA A 330 27.73 29.37 17.95
CA ALA A 330 27.85 28.87 19.31
C ALA A 330 29.27 28.27 19.44
N ALA A 331 30.16 29.03 20.07
CA ALA A 331 31.55 28.66 20.23
C ALA A 331 32.14 29.33 21.47
N GLN A 332 33.33 28.87 21.84
CA GLN A 332 34.21 29.55 22.79
C GLN A 332 35.59 29.70 22.18
N VAL A 333 36.40 30.58 22.74
CA VAL A 333 37.84 30.56 22.50
C VAL A 333 38.59 30.19 23.76
N LEU A 334 39.59 29.32 23.60
CA LEU A 334 40.59 29.03 24.60
C LEU A 334 41.79 29.93 24.33
N ARG A 335 42.11 30.79 25.28
CA ARG A 335 43.30 31.64 25.27
C ARG A 335 44.35 31.07 26.20
N LEU A 336 45.47 30.63 25.63
CA LEU A 336 46.70 30.36 26.36
C LEU A 336 47.50 31.66 26.42
N LYS A 337 47.56 32.26 27.60
CA LYS A 337 48.28 33.50 27.84
C LYS A 337 49.80 33.27 27.79
N ALA A 338 50.56 34.33 27.52
CA ALA A 338 52.01 34.29 27.53
C ALA A 338 52.63 33.76 28.86
N ASN A 339 51.92 33.89 29.98
CA ASN A 339 52.32 33.37 31.29
C ASN A 339 51.94 31.88 31.54
N GLY A 340 51.40 31.20 30.53
CA GLY A 340 50.94 29.81 30.62
C GLY A 340 49.52 29.61 31.16
N GLN A 341 48.82 30.68 31.56
CA GLN A 341 47.45 30.60 32.05
C GLN A 341 46.46 30.31 30.91
N ILE A 342 45.50 29.41 31.15
CA ILE A 342 44.39 29.13 30.22
C ILE A 342 43.14 29.90 30.67
N VAL A 343 42.49 30.57 29.71
CA VAL A 343 41.22 31.28 29.90
C VAL A 343 40.24 30.85 28.79
N TYR A 344 38.98 30.63 29.16
CA TYR A 344 37.89 30.41 28.21
C TYR A 344 37.09 31.70 28.07
N GLU A 345 36.81 32.12 26.84
CA GLU A 345 36.06 33.33 26.53
C GLU A 345 34.89 32.96 25.62
N ASP A 346 33.69 33.45 25.94
CA ASP A 346 32.54 33.28 25.07
C ASP A 346 32.65 34.18 23.84
N VAL A 347 32.24 33.66 22.67
CA VAL A 347 32.20 34.46 21.44
C VAL A 347 30.86 35.17 21.24
N SER A 348 29.92 34.96 22.15
CA SER A 348 28.59 35.57 22.11
C SER A 348 27.95 35.64 23.49
N LEU A 349 27.10 36.64 23.70
CA LEU A 349 26.23 36.76 24.87
C LEU A 349 24.82 37.15 24.42
N ASN A 350 23.81 36.40 24.86
CA ASN A 350 22.41 36.63 24.48
C ASN A 350 22.19 36.72 22.96
N GLY A 351 22.91 35.90 22.18
CA GLY A 351 22.86 35.87 20.72
C GLY A 351 23.64 37.00 20.02
N GLN A 352 24.21 37.96 20.76
CA GLN A 352 25.05 39.03 20.20
C GLN A 352 26.52 38.62 20.19
N PRO A 353 27.28 38.94 19.12
CA PRO A 353 28.70 38.58 19.05
C PRO A 353 29.55 39.37 20.05
N ILE A 354 30.52 38.68 20.66
CA ILE A 354 31.60 39.28 21.44
C ILE A 354 32.85 39.26 20.54
N PRO A 355 33.45 40.43 20.20
CA PRO A 355 34.64 40.47 19.37
C PRO A 355 35.85 39.83 20.06
N ILE A 356 36.47 38.87 19.38
CA ILE A 356 37.67 38.15 19.81
C ILE A 356 38.89 39.04 19.58
N ASP A 357 39.71 39.23 20.61
CA ASP A 357 40.97 39.97 20.55
C ASP A 357 42.14 39.03 20.23
N LEU A 358 42.82 39.28 19.10
CA LEU A 358 44.01 38.53 18.68
C LEU A 358 45.29 39.39 18.69
N THR A 359 45.23 40.59 19.28
CA THR A 359 46.33 41.57 19.25
C THR A 359 47.31 41.44 20.42
N ILE A 360 46.97 40.63 21.44
CA ILE A 360 47.77 40.47 22.65
C ILE A 360 49.01 39.62 22.34
N ALA A 361 50.18 40.25 22.40
CA ALA A 361 51.45 39.60 22.09
C ALA A 361 51.76 38.44 23.04
N GLY A 362 52.14 37.29 22.47
CA GLY A 362 52.49 36.07 23.21
C GLY A 362 51.30 35.19 23.59
N ASP A 363 50.07 35.65 23.41
CA ASP A 363 48.89 34.81 23.58
C ASP A 363 48.68 33.89 22.36
N GLN A 364 48.20 32.67 22.61
CA GLN A 364 47.67 31.78 21.57
C GLN A 364 46.18 31.59 21.79
N VAL A 365 45.39 31.74 20.73
CA VAL A 365 43.93 31.64 20.80
C VAL A 365 43.46 30.50 19.90
N ALA A 366 42.76 29.54 20.49
CA ALA A 366 42.13 28.43 19.78
C ALA A 366 40.61 28.55 19.84
N LEU A 367 39.94 28.43 18.69
CA LEU A 367 38.50 28.28 18.60
C LEU A 367 38.09 26.90 19.10
N ILE A 368 36.98 26.83 19.84
CA ILE A 368 36.21 25.63 20.18
C ILE A 368 34.81 25.84 19.60
N LEU A 369 34.57 25.29 18.42
CA LEU A 369 33.32 25.43 17.68
C LEU A 369 32.38 24.27 18.02
N TYR A 370 31.13 24.55 18.40
CA TYR A 370 30.16 23.53 18.76
C TYR A 370 29.23 23.16 17.59
N GLY A 371 29.00 21.87 17.40
CA GLY A 371 28.22 21.34 16.29
C GLY A 371 27.68 19.94 16.56
N THR A 372 27.22 19.28 15.50
CA THR A 372 26.74 17.89 15.55
C THR A 372 26.94 17.19 14.19
N GLY A 373 26.98 15.86 14.19
CA GLY A 373 27.13 15.06 12.96
C GLY A 373 28.54 15.03 12.38
N VAL A 374 29.57 15.26 13.22
CA VAL A 374 30.99 15.36 12.85
C VAL A 374 31.79 14.16 13.36
N ARG A 375 31.40 13.56 14.50
CA ARG A 375 32.23 12.58 15.23
C ARG A 375 32.70 11.36 14.43
N PHE A 376 31.93 10.92 13.44
CA PHE A 376 32.24 9.75 12.60
C PHE A 376 33.01 10.08 11.31
N ARG A 377 33.66 11.25 11.26
CA ARG A 377 34.59 11.60 10.18
C ARG A 377 35.62 10.50 9.92
N SER A 378 36.00 10.33 8.66
CA SER A 378 36.96 9.31 8.24
C SER A 378 38.39 9.61 8.70
N ASN A 379 38.77 10.89 8.74
CA ASN A 379 40.09 11.34 9.18
C ASN A 379 40.00 12.79 9.71
N LEU A 380 40.84 13.15 10.68
CA LEU A 380 40.89 14.54 11.18
C LEU A 380 41.35 15.52 10.08
N ASN A 381 42.22 15.11 9.17
CA ASN A 381 42.68 15.95 8.04
C ASN A 381 41.57 16.32 7.05
N ASN A 382 40.44 15.60 7.08
CA ASN A 382 39.28 15.89 6.25
C ASN A 382 38.31 16.88 6.91
N VAL A 383 38.65 17.41 8.09
CA VAL A 383 37.94 18.48 8.77
C VAL A 383 38.62 19.80 8.41
N LEU A 384 38.00 20.51 7.48
CA LEU A 384 38.51 21.76 6.94
C LEU A 384 37.67 22.91 7.47
N LEU A 385 38.31 23.85 8.16
CA LEU A 385 37.66 25.02 8.71
C LEU A 385 38.19 26.27 8.00
N ASN A 386 37.32 27.00 7.28
CA ASN A 386 37.67 28.28 6.70
C ASN A 386 37.10 29.41 7.57
N VAL A 387 37.96 30.29 8.09
CA VAL A 387 37.57 31.45 8.91
C VAL A 387 38.05 32.72 8.23
N GLY A 388 37.12 33.55 7.76
CA GLY A 388 37.44 34.81 7.07
C GLY A 388 38.40 34.65 5.89
N GLY A 389 38.32 33.54 5.16
CA GLY A 389 39.22 33.21 4.04
C GLY A 389 40.47 32.42 4.43
N ASN A 390 40.75 32.24 5.72
CA ASN A 390 41.91 31.47 6.20
C ASN A 390 41.53 30.00 6.39
N ASN A 391 42.22 29.09 5.71
CA ASN A 391 42.06 27.66 5.92
C ASN A 391 42.83 27.24 7.18
N LEU A 392 42.11 26.75 8.18
CA LEU A 392 42.63 26.30 9.46
C LEU A 392 42.61 24.77 9.52
N THR A 393 43.68 24.20 10.06
CA THR A 393 43.75 22.77 10.37
C THR A 393 43.00 22.51 11.67
N ALA A 394 42.09 21.52 11.66
CA ALA A 394 41.46 21.05 12.88
C ALA A 394 42.46 20.31 13.77
N LEU A 395 42.59 20.75 15.02
CA LEU A 395 43.35 20.08 16.07
C LEU A 395 42.56 18.94 16.72
N TYR A 396 41.24 19.09 16.75
CA TYR A 396 40.31 18.11 17.26
C TYR A 396 38.97 18.28 16.54
N ALA A 397 38.25 17.18 16.36
CA ALA A 397 36.88 17.19 15.89
C ALA A 397 36.19 15.94 16.41
N GLY A 398 35.15 16.03 17.23
CA GLY A 398 34.54 14.85 17.83
C GLY A 398 33.69 15.16 19.02
N THR A 399 33.27 14.13 19.75
CA THR A 399 32.37 14.27 20.90
C THR A 399 32.95 15.21 21.97
N THR A 400 32.05 15.97 22.61
CA THR A 400 32.34 16.74 23.83
C THR A 400 32.22 15.89 25.11
N GLY A 401 31.70 14.67 24.99
CA GLY A 401 31.20 13.87 26.12
C GLY A 401 29.72 14.09 26.42
N LEU A 402 29.08 15.08 25.80
CA LEU A 402 27.63 15.29 25.86
C LEU A 402 26.93 14.60 24.68
N GLU A 403 25.70 14.15 24.92
CA GLU A 403 24.87 13.44 23.93
C GLU A 403 24.70 14.27 22.66
N GLY A 404 25.19 13.72 21.54
CA GLY A 404 25.13 14.33 20.20
C GLY A 404 25.87 15.64 19.96
N LEU A 405 26.46 16.26 20.98
CA LEU A 405 27.24 17.48 20.84
C LEU A 405 28.69 17.18 20.47
N ASP A 406 29.10 17.71 19.32
CA ASP A 406 30.47 17.66 18.81
C ASP A 406 31.16 19.01 19.00
N GLN A 407 32.48 18.99 19.13
CA GLN A 407 33.33 20.17 19.11
C GLN A 407 34.41 20.05 18.03
N ILE A 408 34.84 21.18 17.48
CA ILE A 408 35.91 21.31 16.50
C ILE A 408 36.86 22.40 16.99
N ASN A 409 38.14 22.04 17.15
CA ASN A 409 39.14 22.94 17.69
C ASN A 409 40.13 23.37 16.60
N ALA A 410 40.48 24.64 16.52
CA ALA A 410 41.47 25.16 15.56
C ALA A 410 42.16 26.42 16.09
N VAL A 411 43.44 26.62 15.78
CA VAL A 411 44.16 27.85 16.15
C VAL A 411 43.68 29.00 15.28
N LEU A 412 43.34 30.14 15.89
CA LEU A 412 42.96 31.37 15.20
C LEU A 412 44.24 32.18 14.88
N PRO A 413 44.54 32.46 13.60
CA PRO A 413 45.72 33.21 13.23
C PRO A 413 45.55 34.72 13.46
N ASN A 414 46.63 35.41 13.82
CA ASN A 414 46.64 36.87 14.00
C ASN A 414 46.20 37.65 12.76
N ALA A 415 46.22 37.05 11.56
CA ALA A 415 45.69 37.64 10.32
C ALA A 415 44.19 37.99 10.38
N LEU A 416 43.46 37.44 11.37
CA LEU A 416 42.05 37.76 11.65
C LEU A 416 41.85 38.99 12.54
N ALA A 417 42.89 39.49 13.21
CA ALA A 417 42.79 40.66 14.09
C ALA A 417 42.21 41.87 13.35
N GLY A 418 41.29 42.60 13.98
CA GLY A 418 40.66 43.79 13.41
C GLY A 418 39.82 43.56 12.14
N LYS A 419 39.53 42.32 11.73
CA LYS A 419 38.72 42.03 10.53
C LYS A 419 37.23 42.30 10.71
N GLY A 420 36.78 42.59 11.93
CA GLY A 420 35.36 42.71 12.23
C GLY A 420 34.67 41.35 12.10
N GLU A 421 33.45 41.35 11.58
CA GLU A 421 32.68 40.13 11.38
C GLU A 421 33.17 39.35 10.15
N VAL A 422 33.40 38.06 10.31
CA VAL A 422 33.84 37.15 9.23
C VAL A 422 33.02 35.87 9.25
N THR A 423 32.98 35.19 8.09
CA THR A 423 32.33 33.88 7.96
C THR A 423 33.20 32.75 8.50
N VAL A 424 32.53 31.70 8.97
CA VAL A 424 33.11 30.41 9.34
C VAL A 424 32.40 29.34 8.54
N ALA A 425 33.15 28.62 7.71
CA ALA A 425 32.65 27.50 6.93
C ALA A 425 33.37 26.21 7.34
N LEU A 426 32.61 25.22 7.79
CA LEU A 426 33.10 23.90 8.14
C LEU A 426 32.78 22.91 7.02
N THR A 427 33.79 22.13 6.62
CA THR A 427 33.63 20.98 5.72
C THR A 427 34.20 19.73 6.40
N VAL A 428 33.45 18.63 6.40
CA VAL A 428 33.86 17.34 6.98
C VAL A 428 33.64 16.25 5.93
N ASP A 429 34.72 15.55 5.54
CA ASP A 429 34.69 14.53 4.48
C ASP A 429 33.99 15.02 3.19
N GLY A 430 34.27 16.27 2.81
CA GLY A 430 33.68 16.90 1.63
C GLY A 430 32.24 17.40 1.79
N LYS A 431 31.61 17.19 2.96
CA LYS A 431 30.27 17.71 3.25
C LYS A 431 30.34 19.05 3.98
N GLN A 432 29.62 20.03 3.46
CA GLN A 432 29.59 21.37 4.02
C GLN A 432 28.53 21.49 5.13
N ALA A 433 28.86 22.19 6.20
CA ALA A 433 27.90 22.64 7.21
C ALA A 433 27.22 23.96 6.78
N ASN A 434 26.30 24.46 7.60
CA ASN A 434 25.87 25.85 7.54
C ASN A 434 27.05 26.82 7.77
N VAL A 435 26.96 27.99 7.15
CA VAL A 435 27.93 29.07 7.36
C VAL A 435 27.50 29.93 8.54
N VAL A 436 28.38 30.07 9.52
CA VAL A 436 28.17 30.89 10.72
C VAL A 436 29.17 32.05 10.75
N ARG A 437 29.14 32.87 11.80
CA ARG A 437 29.94 34.09 11.91
C ARG A 437 30.69 34.17 13.23
N LEU A 438 31.87 34.79 13.18
CA LEU A 438 32.64 35.23 14.34
C LEU A 438 33.03 36.70 14.13
N THR A 439 33.26 37.43 15.22
CA THR A 439 33.68 38.83 15.17
C THR A 439 35.05 38.97 15.81
N PHE A 440 35.91 39.76 15.19
CA PHE A 440 37.28 40.04 15.62
C PHE A 440 37.49 41.54 15.80
N LYS A 441 38.23 41.94 16.83
CA LYS A 441 38.62 43.33 17.09
C LYS A 441 40.12 43.55 16.98
#